data_AF-Q9LZ51-F1
#
_entry.id   AF-Q9LZ51-F1
#
_cell.length_a   1.000
_cell.length_b   1.000
_cell.length_c   1.000
_cell.angle_alpha   90.00
_cell.angle_beta   90.00
_cell.angle_gamma   90.00
#
_symmetry.space_group_name_H-M   'P 1'
#
loop_
_entity.id
_entity.type
_entity.pdbx_description
1 polymer ?
#
loop_
_entity_poly.entity_id
_entity_poly.type
_entity_poly.pdbx_seq_one_letter_code
_entity_poly.pdbx_strand_id
1 'polypeptide(L)'
;MSNKNYVFEEAKESLSSILFNGDSDRTEAGFFDGSVESWNDEDMIDGAKWVDRLVSEMTKAINIDDMRRRVAVILEALESIIKKNTNASKKLEYASMKESLQSLINDNQILKRVIANQHQRSSENEEKAKQVLHLRGVVGQYQEQVHKLELSNYAMKLHLQRSQQQQTSFSGNLPPDIY
;
A
#
# COMPACT_ATOMS: atom_id res chain seq x y z
N MET A 1 28.20 8.49 4.31
CA MET A 1 29.18 7.42 4.00
C MET A 1 30.65 7.88 4.11
N SER A 2 30.94 9.18 4.26
CA SER A 2 32.33 9.70 4.31
C SER A 2 33.12 9.35 5.58
N ASN A 3 32.44 9.17 6.73
CA ASN A 3 33.12 9.06 8.02
C ASN A 3 33.83 7.71 8.23
N LYS A 4 33.35 6.63 7.59
CA LYS A 4 33.93 5.29 7.77
C LYS A 4 35.26 5.12 7.04
N ASN A 5 35.39 5.69 5.84
CA ASN A 5 36.66 5.66 5.10
C ASN A 5 37.74 6.49 5.81
N TYR A 6 37.35 7.60 6.44
CA TYR A 6 38.27 8.43 7.21
C TYR A 6 38.91 7.65 8.38
N VAL A 7 38.10 6.91 9.15
CA VAL A 7 38.59 6.11 10.29
C VAL A 7 39.54 5.00 9.86
N PHE A 8 39.31 4.37 8.69
CA PHE A 8 40.21 3.33 8.19
C PHE A 8 41.53 3.91 7.68
N GLU A 9 41.51 5.04 6.99
CA GLU A 9 42.73 5.71 6.55
C GLU A 9 43.53 6.29 7.74
N GLU A 10 42.84 6.83 8.74
CA GLU A 10 43.45 7.28 9.99
C GLU A 10 44.07 6.12 10.78
N ALA A 11 43.45 4.94 10.78
CA ALA A 11 44.01 3.74 11.38
C ALA A 11 45.27 3.26 10.64
N LYS A 12 45.28 3.30 9.30
CA LYS A 12 46.47 2.98 8.48
C LYS A 12 47.63 3.94 8.77
N GLU A 13 47.34 5.23 8.88
CA GLU A 13 48.33 6.25 9.25
C GLU A 13 48.80 6.09 10.71
N SER A 14 47.92 5.76 11.64
CA SER A 14 48.30 5.51 13.03
C SER A 14 49.24 4.30 13.15
N LEU A 15 49.01 3.25 12.36
CA LEU A 15 49.90 2.08 12.26
C LEU A 15 51.26 2.44 11.64
N SER A 16 51.34 3.48 10.81
CA SER A 16 52.62 3.94 10.23
C SER A 16 53.57 4.49 11.30
N SER A 17 53.01 5.00 12.41
CA SER A 17 53.73 5.71 13.47
C SER A 17 54.14 4.85 14.68
N ILE A 18 53.79 3.56 14.72
CA ILE A 18 54.10 2.67 15.86
C ILE A 18 55.56 2.21 15.81
N LEU A 19 56.33 2.44 16.89
CA LEU A 19 57.67 1.88 17.09
C LEU A 19 57.59 0.45 17.66
N PHE A 20 58.27 -0.49 17.02
CA PHE A 20 58.23 -1.91 17.38
C PHE A 20 59.30 -2.25 18.43
N ASN A 21 58.86 -2.69 19.63
CA ASN A 21 59.72 -3.22 20.68
C ASN A 21 59.88 -4.74 20.55
N GLY A 22 60.37 -5.20 19.39
CA GLY A 22 60.57 -6.63 19.13
C GLY A 22 62.02 -7.05 19.34
N ASP A 23 62.19 -8.12 20.11
CA ASP A 23 63.45 -8.82 20.29
C ASP A 23 63.93 -9.37 18.94
N SER A 24 65.12 -8.93 18.51
CA SER A 24 65.61 -9.08 17.13
C SER A 24 66.07 -10.50 16.78
N ASP A 25 65.87 -11.49 17.66
CA ASP A 25 66.49 -12.81 17.61
C ASP A 25 65.50 -13.97 17.33
N ARG A 26 64.26 -13.68 16.92
CA ARG A 26 63.28 -14.71 16.52
C ARG A 26 63.53 -15.19 15.10
N THR A 27 64.08 -16.40 14.97
CA THR A 27 64.43 -17.06 13.70
C THR A 27 63.34 -17.98 13.13
N GLU A 28 62.22 -18.19 13.84
CA GLU A 28 61.08 -18.94 13.30
C GLU A 28 60.04 -18.00 12.68
N ALA A 29 60.23 -17.74 11.39
CA ALA A 29 59.32 -16.97 10.56
C ALA A 29 57.99 -17.71 10.36
N GLY A 30 56.88 -17.16 10.91
CA GLY A 30 55.55 -17.56 10.47
C GLY A 30 55.32 -17.09 9.04
N PHE A 31 55.44 -17.99 8.05
CA PHE A 31 55.22 -17.70 6.63
C PHE A 31 53.82 -17.11 6.42
N PHE A 32 53.76 -15.88 5.92
CA PHE A 32 52.51 -15.21 5.56
C PHE A 32 52.44 -15.10 4.05
N ASP A 33 51.60 -15.94 3.48
CA ASP A 33 51.38 -16.07 2.04
C ASP A 33 50.57 -14.90 1.45
N GLY A 34 50.20 -13.90 2.26
CA GLY A 34 49.26 -12.84 1.85
C GLY A 34 47.84 -13.33 1.59
N SER A 35 47.61 -14.65 1.65
CA SER A 35 46.30 -15.25 1.40
C SER A 35 45.42 -15.19 2.64
N VAL A 36 44.34 -14.42 2.52
CA VAL A 36 43.24 -14.33 3.48
C VAL A 36 42.22 -15.47 3.25
N GLU A 37 42.55 -16.47 2.43
CA GLU A 37 41.64 -17.57 2.08
C GLU A 37 41.26 -18.48 3.27
N SER A 38 41.98 -18.41 4.40
CA SER A 38 41.60 -19.11 5.64
C SER A 38 40.60 -18.34 6.52
N TRP A 39 40.14 -17.17 6.08
CA TRP A 39 39.34 -16.26 6.90
C TRP A 39 37.87 -16.46 6.58
N ASN A 40 37.14 -17.09 7.50
CA ASN A 40 35.70 -17.21 7.35
C ASN A 40 35.07 -15.81 7.41
N ASP A 41 34.23 -15.46 6.43
CA ASP A 41 33.47 -14.20 6.40
C ASP A 41 32.69 -13.98 7.72
N GLU A 42 32.27 -15.07 8.39
CA GLU A 42 31.56 -15.06 9.66
C GLU A 42 32.43 -14.61 10.85
N ASP A 43 33.72 -14.96 10.86
CA ASP A 43 34.67 -14.53 11.90
C ASP A 43 35.12 -13.08 11.70
N MET A 44 35.03 -12.56 10.47
CA MET A 44 35.27 -11.15 10.13
C MET A 44 34.08 -10.23 10.49
N ILE A 45 32.88 -10.79 10.64
CA ILE A 45 31.68 -10.06 11.06
C ILE A 45 31.64 -9.90 12.60
N ASP A 46 32.22 -10.85 13.34
CA ASP A 46 32.32 -10.79 14.80
C ASP A 46 33.47 -9.87 15.23
N GLY A 47 33.07 -8.72 15.81
CA GLY A 47 33.95 -7.65 16.27
C GLY A 47 35.12 -8.10 17.15
N ALA A 48 34.94 -9.11 18.00
CA ALA A 48 35.98 -9.58 18.91
C ALA A 48 36.96 -10.51 18.19
N LYS A 49 36.45 -11.43 17.38
CA LYS A 49 37.26 -12.46 16.71
C LYS A 49 38.20 -11.90 15.66
N TRP A 50 37.77 -10.92 14.87
CA TRP A 50 38.65 -10.34 13.86
C TRP A 50 39.79 -9.53 14.50
N VAL A 51 39.54 -8.87 15.64
CA VAL A 51 40.56 -8.14 16.40
C VAL A 51 41.55 -9.11 17.03
N ASP A 52 41.06 -10.18 17.68
CA ASP A 52 41.92 -11.22 18.28
C ASP A 52 42.82 -11.86 17.21
N ARG A 53 42.28 -12.07 16.01
CA ARG A 53 43.04 -12.63 14.89
C ARG A 53 44.02 -11.63 14.28
N LEU A 54 43.65 -10.35 14.16
CA LEU A 54 44.54 -9.27 13.72
C LEU A 54 45.75 -9.16 14.66
N VAL A 55 45.50 -9.10 15.97
CA VAL A 55 46.54 -9.03 17.00
C VAL A 55 47.40 -10.30 16.96
N SER A 56 46.80 -11.48 16.79
CA SER A 56 47.53 -12.73 16.62
C SER A 56 48.46 -12.69 15.39
N GLU A 57 48.02 -12.16 14.26
CA GLU A 57 48.87 -12.02 13.06
C GLU A 57 49.94 -10.93 13.20
N MET A 58 49.66 -9.85 13.94
CA MET A 58 50.67 -8.83 14.29
C MET A 58 51.77 -9.40 15.19
N THR A 59 51.43 -10.27 16.14
CA THR A 59 52.40 -10.90 17.05
C THR A 59 53.32 -11.92 16.37
N LYS A 60 52.91 -12.46 15.22
CA LYS A 60 53.70 -13.39 14.39
C LYS A 60 54.60 -12.69 13.38
N ALA A 61 54.47 -11.36 13.24
CA ALA A 61 55.24 -10.60 12.28
C ALA A 61 56.72 -10.53 12.68
N ILE A 62 57.59 -10.62 11.68
CA ILE A 62 59.06 -10.69 11.87
C ILE A 62 59.65 -9.28 11.98
N ASN A 63 59.05 -8.31 11.29
CA ASN A 63 59.45 -6.91 11.33
C ASN A 63 58.23 -5.99 11.12
N ILE A 64 58.45 -4.68 11.27
CA ILE A 64 57.39 -3.68 11.15
C ILE A 64 56.75 -3.65 9.75
N ASP A 65 57.53 -3.88 8.70
CA ASP A 65 57.01 -3.84 7.33
C ASP A 65 56.15 -5.08 7.02
N ASP A 66 56.52 -6.25 7.57
CA ASP A 66 55.75 -7.49 7.52
C ASP A 66 54.43 -7.36 8.31
N MET A 67 54.50 -6.80 9.52
CA MET A 67 53.31 -6.48 10.32
C MET A 67 52.35 -5.55 9.55
N ARG A 68 52.89 -4.48 8.95
CA ARG A 68 52.10 -3.50 8.18
C ARG A 68 51.43 -4.15 6.97
N ARG A 69 52.16 -4.99 6.22
CA ARG A 69 51.59 -5.74 5.08
C ARG A 69 50.47 -6.67 5.52
N ARG A 70 50.67 -7.42 6.61
CA ARG A 70 49.64 -8.30 7.19
C ARG A 70 48.40 -7.51 7.56
N VAL A 71 48.55 -6.43 8.32
CA VAL A 71 47.42 -5.60 8.77
C VAL A 71 46.68 -4.97 7.59
N ALA A 72 47.39 -4.46 6.57
CA ALA A 72 46.75 -3.86 5.40
C ALA A 72 45.85 -4.86 4.67
N VAL A 73 46.36 -6.07 4.41
CA VAL A 73 45.62 -7.16 3.76
C VAL A 73 44.35 -7.56 4.54
N ILE A 74 44.45 -7.57 5.87
CA ILE A 74 43.33 -7.92 6.77
C ILE A 74 42.25 -6.84 6.76
N LEU A 75 42.65 -5.56 6.82
CA LEU A 75 41.72 -4.43 6.78
C LEU A 75 41.01 -4.31 5.42
N GLU A 76 41.70 -4.62 4.32
CA GLU A 76 41.10 -4.66 2.99
C GLU A 76 40.04 -5.76 2.86
N ALA A 77 40.28 -6.93 3.45
CA ALA A 77 39.30 -8.01 3.49
C ALA A 77 38.04 -7.63 4.30
N LEU A 78 38.23 -7.01 5.47
CA LEU A 78 37.14 -6.46 6.28
C LEU A 78 36.31 -5.43 5.50
N GLU A 79 36.98 -4.50 4.83
CA GLU A 79 36.32 -3.49 4.02
C GLU A 79 35.46 -4.13 2.92
N SER A 80 35.99 -5.15 2.25
CA SER A 80 35.28 -5.92 1.22
C SER A 80 34.01 -6.58 1.78
N ILE A 81 34.09 -7.22 2.95
CA ILE A 81 32.96 -7.88 3.61
C ILE A 81 31.91 -6.86 4.06
N ILE A 82 32.33 -5.75 4.67
CA ILE A 82 31.42 -4.67 5.08
C ILE A 82 30.70 -4.08 3.86
N LYS A 83 31.41 -3.84 2.75
CA LYS A 83 30.79 -3.37 1.50
C LYS A 83 29.78 -4.37 0.96
N LYS A 84 30.11 -5.67 0.92
CA LYS A 84 29.19 -6.73 0.47
C LYS A 84 27.93 -6.77 1.34
N ASN A 85 28.09 -6.81 2.67
CA ASN A 85 26.97 -6.89 3.61
C ASN A 85 26.07 -5.64 3.54
N THR A 86 26.66 -4.44 3.52
CA THR A 86 25.89 -3.20 3.40
C THR A 86 25.13 -3.11 2.08
N ASN A 87 25.71 -3.57 0.98
CA ASN A 87 25.02 -3.64 -0.32
C ASN A 87 23.91 -4.70 -0.32
N ALA A 88 24.12 -5.85 0.32
CA ALA A 88 23.11 -6.88 0.48
C ALA A 88 21.91 -6.38 1.31
N SER A 89 22.16 -5.73 2.45
CA SER A 89 21.13 -5.11 3.30
C SER A 89 20.33 -4.08 2.52
N LYS A 90 21.00 -3.14 1.84
CA LYS A 90 20.33 -2.13 1.00
C LYS A 90 19.49 -2.76 -0.12
N LYS A 91 19.99 -3.82 -0.75
CA LYS A 91 19.26 -4.53 -1.81
C LYS A 91 18.01 -5.21 -1.27
N LEU A 92 18.09 -5.81 -0.08
CA LEU A 92 16.97 -6.45 0.59
C LEU A 92 15.91 -5.41 1.02
N GLU A 93 16.34 -4.31 1.64
CA GLU A 93 15.46 -3.18 1.98
C GLU A 93 14.78 -2.60 0.74
N TYR A 94 15.54 -2.37 -0.34
CA TYR A 94 15.00 -1.88 -1.61
C TYR A 94 13.97 -2.84 -2.20
N ALA A 95 14.23 -4.15 -2.16
CA ALA A 95 13.29 -5.16 -2.64
C ALA A 95 12.00 -5.17 -1.82
N SER A 96 12.09 -5.16 -0.49
CA SER A 96 10.94 -5.11 0.42
C SER A 96 10.12 -3.82 0.25
N MET A 97 10.80 -2.69 0.10
CA MET A 97 10.14 -1.40 -0.16
C MET A 97 9.43 -1.38 -1.50
N LYS A 98 10.04 -1.95 -2.54
CA LYS A 98 9.44 -2.07 -3.88
C LYS A 98 8.20 -2.97 -3.86
N GLU A 99 8.24 -4.08 -3.15
CA GLU A 99 7.09 -4.98 -2.98
C GLU A 99 5.94 -4.28 -2.25
N SER A 100 6.24 -3.58 -1.16
CA SER A 100 5.26 -2.79 -0.40
C SER A 100 4.61 -1.71 -1.27
N LEU A 101 5.41 -0.99 -2.06
CA LEU A 101 4.91 0.02 -3.00
C LEU A 101 4.00 -0.61 -4.06
N GLN A 102 4.38 -1.77 -4.59
CA GLN A 102 3.58 -2.47 -5.60
C GLN A 102 2.23 -2.94 -5.05
N SER A 103 2.20 -3.43 -3.80
CA SER A 103 0.96 -3.75 -3.09
C SER A 103 0.06 -2.52 -2.97
N LEU A 104 0.62 -1.39 -2.52
CA LEU A 104 -0.14 -0.15 -2.34
C LEU A 104 -0.72 0.39 -3.67
N ILE A 105 0.03 0.25 -4.77
CA ILE A 105 -0.45 0.60 -6.11
C ILE A 105 -1.64 -0.28 -6.51
N ASN A 106 -1.55 -1.59 -6.28
CA ASN A 106 -2.65 -2.52 -6.57
C ASN A 106 -3.89 -2.17 -5.74
N ASP A 107 -3.72 -1.90 -4.44
CA ASP A 107 -4.81 -1.51 -3.55
C ASP A 107 -5.46 -0.21 -4.02
N ASN A 108 -4.67 0.79 -4.45
CA ASN A 108 -5.19 2.03 -5.01
C ASN A 108 -6.02 1.79 -6.28
N GLN A 109 -5.60 0.86 -7.15
CA GLN A 109 -6.36 0.48 -8.34
C GLN A 109 -7.67 -0.25 -7.99
N ILE A 110 -7.68 -1.09 -6.96
CA ILE A 110 -8.90 -1.73 -6.46
C ILE A 110 -9.85 -0.66 -5.92
N LEU A 111 -9.35 0.25 -5.07
CA LEU A 111 -10.15 1.34 -4.52
C LEU A 111 -10.76 2.23 -5.60
N LYS A 112 -9.98 2.60 -6.63
CA LYS A 112 -10.51 3.36 -7.79
C LYS A 112 -11.65 2.63 -8.49
N ARG A 113 -11.52 1.31 -8.71
CA ARG A 113 -12.58 0.49 -9.30
C ARG A 113 -13.83 0.43 -8.42
N VAL A 114 -13.65 0.25 -7.11
CA VAL A 114 -14.76 0.25 -6.13
C VAL A 114 -15.49 1.58 -6.12
N ILE A 115 -14.76 2.70 -6.08
CA ILE A 115 -15.35 4.04 -6.10
C ILE A 115 -16.11 4.29 -7.40
N ALA A 116 -15.54 3.94 -8.55
CA ALA A 116 -16.22 4.08 -9.84
C ALA A 116 -17.52 3.27 -9.88
N ASN A 117 -17.50 2.03 -9.40
CA ASN A 117 -18.69 1.19 -9.32
C ASN A 117 -19.74 1.74 -8.35
N GLN A 118 -19.30 2.29 -7.20
CA GLN A 118 -20.20 2.93 -6.24
C GLN A 118 -20.85 4.18 -6.84
N HIS A 119 -20.10 4.99 -7.59
CA HIS A 119 -20.64 6.15 -8.28
C HIS A 119 -21.69 5.75 -9.34
N GLN A 120 -21.40 4.73 -10.14
CA GLN A 120 -22.33 4.19 -11.13
C GLN A 120 -23.65 3.74 -10.48
N ARG A 121 -23.57 2.91 -9.41
CA ARG A 121 -24.75 2.46 -8.68
C ARG A 121 -25.54 3.62 -8.05
N SER A 122 -24.83 4.63 -7.54
CA SER A 122 -25.47 5.83 -6.99
C SER A 122 -26.24 6.60 -8.06
N SER A 123 -25.66 6.77 -9.25
CA SER A 123 -26.28 7.45 -10.38
C SER A 123 -27.54 6.73 -10.85
N GLU A 124 -27.47 5.40 -11.02
CA GLU A 124 -28.64 4.58 -11.37
C GLU A 124 -29.75 4.66 -10.31
N ASN A 125 -29.37 4.72 -9.02
CA ASN A 125 -30.34 4.86 -7.93
C ASN A 125 -31.00 6.24 -7.91
N GLU A 126 -30.26 7.31 -8.23
CA GLU A 126 -30.81 8.66 -8.37
C GLU A 126 -31.81 8.73 -9.53
N GLU A 127 -31.52 8.08 -10.66
CA GLU A 127 -32.44 8.02 -11.80
C GLU A 127 -33.72 7.25 -11.44
N LYS A 128 -33.60 6.09 -10.79
CA LYS A 128 -34.76 5.33 -10.29
C LYS A 128 -35.59 6.16 -9.30
N ALA A 129 -34.95 6.93 -8.42
CA ALA A 129 -35.66 7.80 -7.49
C ALA A 129 -36.50 8.87 -8.23
N LYS A 130 -35.96 9.47 -9.30
CA LYS A 130 -36.69 10.41 -10.16
C LYS A 130 -37.89 9.74 -10.84
N GLN A 131 -37.72 8.52 -11.36
CA GLN A 131 -38.80 7.76 -11.98
C GLN A 131 -39.92 7.42 -10.97
N VAL A 132 -39.55 7.00 -9.76
CA VAL A 132 -40.53 6.73 -8.68
C VAL A 132 -41.32 7.98 -8.31
N LEU A 133 -40.65 9.14 -8.18
CA LEU A 133 -41.33 10.40 -7.91
C LEU A 133 -42.30 10.78 -9.04
N HIS A 134 -41.89 10.60 -10.30
CA HIS A 134 -42.76 10.84 -11.45
C HIS A 134 -44.00 9.94 -11.44
N LEU A 135 -43.80 8.63 -11.26
CA LEU A 135 -44.90 7.66 -11.19
C LEU A 135 -45.86 7.97 -10.05
N ARG A 136 -45.35 8.37 -8.88
CA ARG A 136 -46.18 8.79 -7.75
C ARG A 136 -47.07 9.98 -8.11
N GLY A 137 -46.54 10.96 -8.86
CA GLY A 137 -47.31 12.10 -9.36
C GLY A 137 -48.44 11.66 -10.30
N VAL A 138 -48.13 10.79 -11.27
CA VAL A 138 -49.11 10.25 -12.23
C VAL A 138 -50.21 9.45 -11.52
N VAL A 139 -49.86 8.61 -10.55
CA VAL A 139 -50.83 7.87 -9.72
C VAL A 139 -51.75 8.84 -8.98
N GLY A 140 -51.21 9.92 -8.40
CA GLY A 140 -52.02 10.97 -7.76
C GLY A 140 -53.01 11.62 -8.71
N GLN A 141 -52.58 11.95 -9.94
CA GLN A 141 -53.47 12.51 -10.97
C GLN A 141 -54.60 11.55 -11.34
N TYR A 142 -54.31 10.26 -11.50
CA TYR A 142 -55.35 9.26 -11.77
C TYR A 142 -56.33 9.09 -10.60
N GLN A 143 -55.83 9.11 -9.36
CA GLN A 143 -56.69 9.08 -8.17
C GLN A 143 -57.67 10.26 -8.14
N GLU A 144 -57.20 11.47 -8.43
CA GLU A 144 -58.06 12.66 -8.52
C GLU A 144 -59.09 12.54 -9.66
N GLN A 145 -58.69 12.01 -10.81
CA GLN A 145 -59.59 11.80 -11.94
C GLN A 145 -60.71 10.80 -11.61
N VAL A 146 -60.38 9.71 -10.92
CA VAL A 146 -61.35 8.71 -10.46
C VAL A 146 -62.34 9.35 -9.49
N HIS A 147 -61.86 10.07 -8.46
CA HIS A 147 -62.75 10.78 -7.53
C HIS A 147 -63.69 11.76 -8.25
N LYS A 148 -63.20 12.52 -9.24
CA LYS A 148 -64.03 13.44 -10.02
C LYS A 148 -65.12 12.71 -10.81
N LEU A 149 -64.79 11.59 -11.45
CA LEU A 149 -65.75 10.77 -12.18
C LEU A 149 -66.79 10.14 -11.24
N GLU A 150 -66.38 9.68 -10.06
CA GLU A 150 -67.27 9.14 -9.04
C GLU A 150 -68.27 10.19 -8.54
N LEU A 151 -67.81 11.41 -8.22
CA LEU A 151 -68.70 12.52 -7.85
C LEU A 151 -69.67 12.88 -8.97
N SER A 152 -69.19 12.95 -10.22
CA SER A 152 -70.04 13.24 -11.38
C SER A 152 -71.13 12.17 -11.56
N ASN A 153 -70.76 10.90 -11.46
CA ASN A 153 -71.69 9.78 -11.58
C ASN A 153 -72.75 9.83 -10.46
N TYR A 154 -72.33 10.09 -9.23
CA TYR A 154 -73.24 10.26 -8.09
C TYR A 154 -74.23 11.41 -8.31
N ALA A 155 -73.75 12.58 -8.76
CA ALA A 155 -74.61 13.71 -9.07
C ALA A 155 -75.64 13.37 -10.16
N MET A 156 -75.22 12.72 -11.26
CA MET A 156 -76.11 12.29 -12.33
C MET A 156 -77.15 11.28 -11.84
N LYS A 157 -76.76 10.30 -11.01
CA LYS A 157 -77.67 9.32 -10.40
C LYS A 157 -78.73 10.01 -9.53
N LEU A 158 -78.33 10.99 -8.73
CA LEU A 158 -79.24 11.78 -7.89
C LEU A 158 -80.22 12.61 -8.74
N HIS A 159 -79.74 13.24 -9.81
CA HIS A 159 -80.59 13.98 -10.75
C HIS A 159 -81.62 13.07 -11.44
N LEU A 160 -81.18 11.91 -11.93
CA LEU A 160 -82.08 10.92 -12.56
C LEU A 160 -83.18 10.46 -11.60
N GLN A 161 -82.83 10.13 -10.35
CA GLN A 161 -83.79 9.74 -9.33
C GLN A 161 -84.82 10.85 -9.07
N ARG A 162 -84.38 12.12 -9.04
CA ARG A 162 -85.27 13.27 -8.84
C ARG A 162 -86.21 13.51 -10.03
N SER A 163 -85.71 13.40 -11.26
CA SER A 163 -86.53 13.50 -12.46
C SER A 163 -87.56 12.38 -12.56
N GLN A 164 -87.19 11.14 -12.21
CA GLN A 164 -88.13 10.02 -12.15
C GLN A 164 -89.23 10.25 -11.10
N GLN A 165 -88.87 10.73 -9.91
CA GLN A 165 -89.85 11.09 -8.88
C GLN A 165 -90.81 12.20 -9.33
N GLN A 166 -90.31 13.21 -10.05
CA GLN A 166 -91.14 14.27 -10.62
C GLN A 166 -92.09 13.74 -11.70
N GLN A 167 -91.67 12.76 -12.51
CA GLN A 167 -92.56 12.09 -13.48
C GLN A 167 -93.62 11.22 -12.80
N THR A 168 -93.30 10.55 -11.68
CA THR A 168 -94.31 9.82 -10.90
C THR A 168 -95.28 10.74 -10.16
N SER A 169 -94.88 11.98 -9.84
CA SER A 169 -95.80 13.02 -9.37
C SER A 169 -96.63 13.65 -10.51
N PHE A 170 -96.31 13.33 -11.77
CA PHE A 170 -97.02 13.74 -12.98
C PHE A 170 -97.75 12.55 -13.66
N SER A 171 -98.02 11.47 -12.91
CA SER A 171 -98.88 10.35 -13.36
C SER A 171 -100.37 10.74 -13.39
N GLY A 172 -100.67 11.87 -14.01
CA GLY A 172 -102.00 12.45 -14.13
C GLY A 172 -102.17 13.33 -15.37
N ASN A 173 -101.46 13.05 -16.47
CA ASN A 173 -101.94 13.26 -17.84
C ASN A 173 -100.85 12.87 -18.86
N LEU A 174 -100.91 11.63 -19.37
CA LEU A 174 -100.48 11.40 -20.75
C LEU A 174 -101.53 12.06 -21.67
N PRO A 175 -101.13 12.80 -22.71
CA PRO A 175 -102.08 13.19 -23.77
C PRO A 175 -102.66 11.91 -24.38
N PRO A 176 -103.98 11.83 -24.64
CA PRO A 176 -104.56 10.67 -25.29
C PRO A 176 -103.95 10.53 -26.69
N ASP A 177 -103.64 9.30 -27.05
CA ASP A 177 -103.25 8.89 -28.39
C ASP A 177 -104.39 9.25 -29.34
N ILE A 178 -104.14 10.17 -30.28
CA ILE A 178 -105.09 10.52 -31.34
C ILE A 178 -104.57 9.85 -32.62
N TYR A 179 -105.36 8.88 -33.08
CA TYR A 179 -105.23 8.19 -34.37
C TYR A 179 -105.20 9.16 -35.56
#